data_AF-A0A9Q0ZVI8-F1
#
_entry.id   AF-A0A9Q0ZVI8-F1
#
_cell.length_a   1.000
_cell.length_b   1.000
_cell.length_c   1.000
_cell.angle_alpha   90.00
_cell.angle_beta   90.00
_cell.angle_gamma   90.00
#
_symmetry.space_group_name_H-M   'P 1'
#
loop_
_entity.id
_entity.type
_entity.pdbx_description
1 polymer ?
#
loop_
_entity_poly.entity_id
_entity_poly.type
_entity_poly.pdbx_seq_one_letter_code
_entity_poly.pdbx_strand_id
1 'polypeptide(L)'
;MGPQSSGKSTLLNKLFQTDFRMMDARDGRTQTTEGIWIAKGTGIEPFTIAIDVEGSDSGERGQDGTTFEKQSALFALAIADIVIINMWCHDIGREHAANRPLLKAVFEAMIHLFRSRKTTLLFVIRDQTKVVF
;
A
#
# COMPACT_ATOMS: atom_id res chain seq x y z
N MET A 1 0.85 0.70 -0.81
CA MET A 1 1.15 0.42 0.62
C MET A 1 0.02 0.88 1.50
N GLY A 2 -0.17 0.25 2.65
CA GLY A 2 -1.21 0.59 3.63
C GLY A 2 -1.65 -0.63 4.42
N PRO A 3 -2.54 -0.47 5.41
CA PRO A 3 -2.88 -1.54 6.35
C PRO A 3 -3.52 -2.74 5.64
N GLN A 4 -3.49 -3.91 6.28
CA GLN A 4 -4.25 -5.08 5.86
C GLN A 4 -5.74 -4.72 5.75
N SER A 5 -6.40 -5.28 4.72
CA SER A 5 -7.82 -5.08 4.46
C SER A 5 -8.29 -3.61 4.32
N SER A 6 -7.38 -2.69 3.97
CA SER A 6 -7.69 -1.27 3.68
C SER A 6 -8.24 -0.99 2.26
N GLY A 7 -8.52 -2.04 1.48
CA GLY A 7 -9.04 -1.90 0.12
C GLY A 7 -8.00 -1.49 -0.94
N LYS A 8 -6.74 -1.95 -0.77
CA LYS A 8 -5.63 -1.72 -1.71
C LYS A 8 -5.88 -2.39 -3.07
N SER A 9 -6.07 -3.71 -3.09
CA SER A 9 -6.35 -4.49 -4.30
C SER A 9 -7.62 -3.99 -5.00
N THR A 10 -8.67 -3.67 -4.23
CA THR A 10 -9.88 -3.03 -4.78
C THR A 10 -9.62 -1.69 -5.45
N LEU A 11 -8.75 -0.85 -4.89
CA LEU A 11 -8.36 0.43 -5.49
C LEU A 11 -7.59 0.21 -6.80
N LEU A 12 -6.62 -0.70 -6.79
CA LEU A 12 -5.82 -1.01 -7.97
C LEU A 12 -6.66 -1.59 -9.10
N ASN A 13 -7.55 -2.54 -8.80
CA ASN A 13 -8.47 -3.11 -9.79
C ASN A 13 -9.36 -2.04 -10.45
N LYS A 14 -9.86 -1.09 -9.66
CA LYS A 14 -10.69 0.01 -10.19
C LYS A 14 -9.90 1.04 -11.00
N LEU A 15 -8.70 1.42 -10.55
CA LEU A 15 -7.89 2.44 -11.22
C LEU A 15 -7.21 1.92 -12.49
N PHE A 16 -6.71 0.68 -12.44
CA PHE A 16 -5.84 0.13 -13.47
C PHE A 16 -6.50 -0.99 -14.30
N GLN A 17 -7.77 -1.31 -14.04
CA GLN A 17 -8.48 -2.41 -14.72
C GLN A 17 -7.74 -3.74 -14.60
N THR A 18 -7.31 -4.06 -13.38
CA THR A 18 -6.63 -5.31 -13.00
C THR A 18 -7.59 -6.26 -12.27
N ASP A 19 -7.14 -7.50 -12.05
CA ASP A 19 -7.93 -8.55 -11.38
C ASP A 19 -7.15 -9.17 -10.19
N PHE A 20 -6.62 -8.33 -9.31
CA PHE A 20 -6.03 -8.78 -8.06
C PHE A 20 -7.10 -9.40 -7.16
N ARG A 21 -6.75 -10.50 -6.47
CA ARG A 21 -7.63 -11.15 -5.50
C ARG A 21 -8.09 -10.16 -4.44
N MET A 22 -9.40 -10.07 -4.23
CA MET A 22 -10.01 -9.22 -3.20
C MET A 22 -10.55 -10.07 -2.06
N MET A 23 -10.66 -9.45 -0.88
CA MET A 23 -11.25 -10.07 0.30
C MET A 23 -12.74 -10.29 0.05
N ASP A 24 -13.26 -11.49 0.28
CA ASP A 24 -14.69 -11.70 0.37
C ASP A 24 -15.15 -11.37 1.79
N ALA A 25 -16.01 -10.36 1.92
CA ALA A 25 -16.55 -9.95 3.22
C ALA A 25 -17.37 -11.04 3.92
N ARG A 26 -17.83 -12.06 3.17
CA ARG A 26 -18.59 -13.20 3.69
C ARG A 26 -17.74 -14.19 4.48
N ASP A 27 -16.44 -14.28 4.15
CA ASP A 27 -15.51 -15.22 4.76
C ASP A 27 -14.79 -14.64 5.98
N GLY A 28 -15.12 -13.40 6.37
CA GLY A 28 -14.48 -12.66 7.45
C GLY A 28 -13.27 -11.84 6.99
N ARG A 29 -12.64 -11.12 7.94
CA ARG A 29 -11.45 -10.31 7.67
C ARG A 29 -10.20 -11.17 7.80
N THR A 30 -9.73 -11.70 6.67
CA THR A 30 -8.50 -12.51 6.58
C THR A 30 -7.51 -11.89 5.60
N GLN A 31 -6.24 -12.30 5.69
CA GLN A 31 -5.23 -11.92 4.72
C GLN A 31 -5.64 -12.37 3.31
N THR A 32 -5.66 -11.41 2.38
CA THR A 32 -6.07 -11.64 0.99
C THR A 32 -4.89 -11.64 0.04
N THR A 33 -3.98 -10.69 0.21
CA THR A 33 -2.75 -10.58 -0.57
C THR A 33 -1.63 -11.15 0.28
N GLU A 34 -1.04 -12.26 -0.15
CA GLU A 34 0.19 -12.82 0.41
C GLU A 34 1.33 -12.51 -0.55
N GLY A 35 2.34 -11.77 -0.11
CA GLY A 35 3.49 -11.39 -0.92
C GLY A 35 3.28 -10.10 -1.72
N ILE A 36 3.85 -10.08 -2.93
CA ILE A 36 3.81 -8.96 -3.87
C ILE A 36 3.31 -9.48 -5.21
N TRP A 37 2.29 -8.85 -5.76
CA TRP A 37 1.65 -9.24 -7.01
C TRP A 37 1.79 -8.12 -8.03
N ILE A 38 1.85 -8.50 -9.30
CA ILE A 38 2.05 -7.58 -10.42
C ILE A 38 1.00 -7.86 -11.49
N ALA A 39 0.42 -6.80 -12.06
CA ALA A 39 -0.51 -6.89 -13.17
C ALA A 39 -0.32 -5.73 -14.13
N LYS A 40 -0.53 -5.99 -15.43
CA LYS A 40 -0.57 -4.94 -16.45
C LYS A 40 -1.91 -4.21 -16.37
N GLY A 41 -1.88 -2.89 -16.44
CA GLY A 41 -3.10 -2.08 -16.59
C GLY A 41 -3.71 -2.29 -17.98
N THR A 42 -4.96 -2.75 -18.03
CA THR A 42 -5.65 -3.04 -19.29
C THR A 42 -6.17 -1.75 -19.92
N GLY A 43 -5.84 -1.50 -21.19
CA GLY A 43 -6.32 -0.30 -21.90
C GLY A 43 -5.71 1.02 -21.43
N ILE A 44 -4.58 0.97 -20.70
CA ILE A 44 -3.86 2.16 -20.20
C ILE A 44 -2.58 2.35 -21.01
N GLU A 45 -2.42 3.55 -21.57
CA GLU A 45 -1.19 4.01 -22.20
C GLU A 45 -0.64 5.24 -21.45
N PRO A 46 0.68 5.35 -21.25
CA PRO A 46 1.72 4.39 -21.64
C PRO A 46 1.61 3.06 -20.87
N PHE A 47 2.30 2.02 -21.33
CA PHE A 47 2.37 0.71 -20.67
C PHE A 47 2.56 0.85 -19.16
N THR A 48 1.52 0.52 -18.41
CA THR A 48 1.46 0.73 -16.96
C THR A 48 1.37 -0.61 -16.24
N ILE A 49 2.18 -0.76 -15.19
CA ILE A 49 2.17 -1.90 -14.29
C ILE A 49 1.63 -1.45 -12.93
N ALA A 50 0.64 -2.18 -12.41
CA ALA A 50 0.22 -2.07 -11.02
C ALA A 50 0.91 -3.15 -10.18
N ILE A 51 1.38 -2.77 -8.99
CA ILE A 51 1.99 -3.68 -8.03
C ILE A 51 1.13 -3.64 -6.76
N ASP A 52 0.51 -4.77 -6.40
CA ASP A 52 -0.22 -4.94 -5.15
C ASP A 52 0.71 -5.55 -4.11
N VAL A 53 0.94 -4.80 -3.03
CA VAL A 53 1.79 -5.22 -1.91
C VAL A 53 0.88 -5.61 -0.75
N GLU A 54 1.17 -6.75 -0.14
CA GLU A 54 0.54 -7.20 1.10
C GLU A 54 0.42 -6.07 2.14
N GLY A 55 -0.68 -6.09 2.89
CA GLY A 55 -0.94 -5.04 3.87
C GLY A 55 -0.04 -5.14 5.10
N SER A 56 0.28 -3.98 5.67
CA SER A 56 0.93 -3.91 6.99
C SER A 56 -0.05 -4.28 8.11
N ASP A 57 0.50 -4.60 9.28
CA ASP A 57 -0.21 -4.97 10.50
C ASP A 57 -0.92 -6.33 10.43
N SER A 58 -0.42 -7.24 9.59
CA SER A 58 -0.92 -8.62 9.58
C SER A 58 -0.44 -9.37 10.82
N GLY A 59 -1.33 -9.56 11.79
CA GLY A 59 -1.08 -10.44 12.95
C GLY A 59 -0.74 -11.88 12.57
N GLU A 60 -1.06 -12.27 11.32
CA GLU A 60 -0.87 -13.62 10.77
C GLU A 60 0.60 -13.99 10.55
N ARG A 61 1.51 -13.02 10.36
CA ARG A 61 2.97 -13.29 10.17
C ARG A 61 3.80 -13.29 11.46
N GLY A 62 3.20 -13.01 12.63
CA GLY A 62 3.93 -12.98 13.90
C GLY A 62 5.14 -12.03 13.89
N GLN A 63 6.28 -12.45 14.46
CA GLN A 63 7.49 -11.62 14.57
C GLN A 63 8.14 -11.27 13.22
N ASP A 64 7.89 -12.06 12.17
CA ASP A 64 8.47 -11.84 10.84
C ASP A 64 7.71 -10.77 10.02
N GLY A 65 6.49 -10.40 10.45
CA GLY A 65 5.64 -9.43 9.75
C GLY A 65 6.33 -8.07 9.57
N THR A 66 6.95 -7.55 10.64
CA THR A 66 7.66 -6.25 10.58
C THR A 66 8.84 -6.25 9.62
N THR A 67 9.57 -7.37 9.51
CA THR A 67 10.70 -7.50 8.58
C THR A 67 10.20 -7.52 7.14
N PHE A 68 9.16 -8.31 6.88
CA PHE A 68 8.55 -8.42 5.56
C PHE A 68 7.94 -7.10 5.09
N GLU A 69 7.23 -6.38 5.96
CA GLU A 69 6.67 -5.05 5.65
C GLU A 69 7.75 -4.04 5.25
N LYS A 70 8.87 -4.01 5.97
CA LYS A 70 9.99 -3.13 5.65
C LYS A 70 10.62 -3.50 4.30
N GLN A 71 10.88 -4.78 4.07
CA GLN A 71 11.50 -5.25 2.83
C GLN A 71 10.61 -5.02 1.60
N SER A 72 9.33 -5.35 1.70
CA SER A 72 8.36 -5.12 0.63
C SER A 72 8.16 -3.61 0.35
N ALA A 73 8.18 -2.77 1.38
CA ALA A 73 8.14 -1.33 1.21
C ALA A 73 9.39 -0.78 0.49
N LEU A 74 10.58 -1.20 0.92
CA LEU A 74 11.84 -0.84 0.28
C LEU A 74 11.89 -1.28 -1.18
N PHE A 75 11.44 -2.51 -1.47
CA PHE A 75 11.35 -3.04 -2.82
C PHE A 75 10.47 -2.16 -3.71
N ALA A 76 9.24 -1.85 -3.26
CA ALA A 76 8.34 -0.99 -4.02
C ALA A 76 8.90 0.42 -4.24
N LEU A 77 9.56 1.02 -3.24
CA LEU A 77 10.21 2.33 -3.40
C LEU A 77 11.35 2.31 -4.42
N ALA A 78 12.10 1.21 -4.48
CA ALA A 78 13.23 1.06 -5.39
C ALA A 78 12.80 1.04 -6.85
N ILE A 79 11.65 0.40 -7.14
CA ILE A 79 11.23 0.09 -8.52
C ILE A 79 10.08 0.95 -9.03
N ALA A 80 9.21 1.47 -8.16
CA ALA A 80 7.97 2.12 -8.58
C ALA A 80 8.16 3.62 -8.82
N ASP A 81 7.66 4.12 -9.95
CA ASP A 81 7.65 5.56 -10.25
C ASP A 81 6.66 6.31 -9.35
N ILE A 82 5.56 5.65 -9.01
CA ILE A 82 4.52 6.15 -8.11
C ILE A 82 4.28 5.09 -7.03
N VAL A 83 4.36 5.50 -5.77
CA VAL A 83 3.96 4.67 -4.63
C VAL A 83 2.68 5.25 -4.05
N ILE A 84 1.60 4.47 -4.13
CA ILE A 84 0.32 4.82 -3.54
C ILE A 84 0.32 4.44 -2.05
N ILE A 85 0.13 5.44 -1.18
CA ILE A 85 -0.04 5.28 0.26
C ILE A 85 -1.53 5.35 0.57
N ASN A 86 -2.16 4.20 0.78
CA ASN A 86 -3.60 4.07 1.05
C ASN A 86 -3.85 4.15 2.57
N MET A 87 -4.57 5.19 3.00
CA MET A 87 -4.78 5.49 4.43
C MET A 87 -6.24 5.78 4.71
N TRP A 88 -6.75 5.37 5.87
CA TRP A 88 -8.06 5.78 6.34
C TRP A 88 -8.01 7.19 6.93
N CYS A 89 -9.02 8.01 6.67
CA CYS A 89 -9.09 9.37 7.19
C CYS A 89 -9.01 9.42 8.72
N HIS A 90 -9.63 8.46 9.42
CA HIS A 90 -9.64 8.40 10.88
C HIS A 90 -8.30 7.96 11.50
N ASP A 91 -7.37 7.45 10.69
CA ASP A 91 -6.02 7.10 11.14
C ASP A 91 -5.06 8.28 11.06
N ILE A 92 -5.40 9.34 10.33
CA ILE A 92 -4.56 10.54 10.22
C ILE A 92 -4.37 11.16 11.62
N GLY A 93 -3.11 11.36 12.00
CA GLY A 93 -2.74 11.93 13.31
C GLY A 93 -2.60 10.92 14.45
N ARG A 94 -2.94 9.64 14.24
CA ARG A 94 -2.72 8.58 15.24
C ARG A 94 -1.31 8.02 15.16
N GLU A 95 -0.63 7.89 16.29
CA GLU A 95 0.80 7.51 16.30
C GLU A 95 1.07 6.10 15.74
N HIS A 96 0.24 5.11 16.07
CA HIS A 96 0.40 3.72 15.63
C HIS A 96 -0.49 3.35 14.43
N ALA A 97 -1.72 3.89 14.33
CA ALA A 97 -2.64 3.55 13.25
C ALA A 97 -2.36 4.30 11.93
N ALA A 98 -1.67 5.46 11.97
CA ALA A 98 -1.35 6.23 10.77
C ALA A 98 -0.22 5.63 9.90
N ASN A 99 0.25 4.41 10.18
CA ASN A 99 1.44 3.84 9.55
C ASN A 99 2.71 4.71 9.74
N ARG A 100 2.83 5.45 10.86
CA ARG A 100 3.99 6.33 11.11
C ARG A 100 5.35 5.60 11.07
N PRO A 101 5.50 4.37 11.62
CA PRO A 101 6.74 3.62 11.49
C PRO A 101 7.08 3.26 10.04
N LEU A 102 6.08 2.88 9.25
CA LEU A 102 6.24 2.58 7.83
C LEU A 102 6.64 3.84 7.04
N LEU A 103 5.97 4.97 7.28
CA LEU A 103 6.33 6.25 6.65
C LEU A 103 7.75 6.68 7.02
N LYS A 104 8.15 6.54 8.28
CA LYS A 104 9.53 6.81 8.70
C LYS A 104 10.53 5.97 7.91
N ALA A 105 10.31 4.65 7.83
CA ALA A 105 11.17 3.76 7.04
C ALA A 105 11.20 4.14 5.55
N VAL A 106 10.05 4.52 4.98
CA VAL A 106 9.94 5.00 3.60
C VAL A 106 10.79 6.25 3.37
N PHE A 107 10.64 7.27 4.21
CA PHE A 107 11.40 8.52 4.07
C PHE A 107 12.89 8.33 4.32
N GLU A 108 13.28 7.54 5.32
CA GLU A 108 14.68 7.18 5.58
C GLU A 108 15.30 6.50 4.35
N ALA A 109 14.60 5.54 3.75
CA ALA A 109 15.04 4.86 2.55
C ALA A 109 15.18 5.81 1.35
N MET A 110 14.20 6.67 1.10
CA MET A 110 14.24 7.62 -0.01
C MET A 110 15.44 8.57 0.07
N ILE A 111 15.76 9.06 1.28
CA ILE A 111 16.89 9.98 1.49
C ILE A 111 18.24 9.28 1.31
N HIS A 112 18.37 8.05 1.81
CA HIS A 112 19.67 7.36 1.89
C HIS A 112 19.98 6.48 0.68
N LEU A 113 18.97 5.87 0.05
CA LEU A 113 19.17 4.84 -0.98
C LEU A 113 18.96 5.36 -2.42
N PHE A 114 18.07 6.34 -2.64
CA PHE A 114 17.58 6.66 -3.99
C PHE A 114 17.86 8.09 -4.45
N ARG A 115 19.10 8.57 -4.24
CA ARG A 115 19.51 9.96 -4.52
C ARG A 115 19.31 10.45 -5.97
N SER A 116 19.19 9.56 -6.95
CA SER A 116 19.07 9.93 -8.37
C SER A 116 17.68 9.71 -8.98
N ARG A 117 16.75 9.05 -8.27
CA ARG A 117 15.43 8.67 -8.81
C ARG A 117 14.33 9.45 -8.09
N LYS A 118 13.47 10.12 -8.85
CA LYS A 118 12.28 10.78 -8.30
C LYS A 118 11.15 9.76 -8.25
N THR A 119 10.75 9.38 -7.04
CA THR A 119 9.54 8.57 -6.79
C THR A 119 8.43 9.49 -6.27
N THR A 120 7.24 9.43 -6.88
CA THR A 120 6.07 10.18 -6.40
C THR A 120 5.35 9.39 -5.31
N LEU A 121 5.20 9.99 -4.13
CA LEU A 121 4.32 9.46 -3.08
C LEU A 121 2.91 10.01 -3.27
N LEU A 122 1.95 9.15 -3.65
CA LEU A 122 0.55 9.51 -3.82
C LEU A 122 -0.26 9.05 -2.60
N PHE A 123 -0.70 9.99 -1.76
CA PHE A 123 -1.54 9.69 -0.62
C PHE A 123 -3.00 9.59 -1.05
N VAL A 124 -3.63 8.44 -0.81
CA VAL A 124 -5.05 8.21 -1.05
C VAL A 124 -5.73 8.10 0.29
N ILE A 125 -6.50 9.14 0.63
CA ILE A 125 -7.28 9.20 1.87
C ILE A 125 -8.65 8.59 1.63
N ARG A 126 -8.97 7.56 2.41
CA ARG A 126 -10.21 6.78 2.34
C ARG A 126 -11.21 7.25 3.38
N ASP A 127 -12.49 7.09 3.05
CA ASP A 127 -13.63 7.30 3.95
C ASP A 127 -13.65 8.69 4.61
N GLN A 128 -13.32 9.70 3.81
CA GLN A 128 -13.48 11.09 4.20
C GLN A 128 -14.97 11.40 4.37
N THR A 129 -15.40 11.61 5.61
CA THR A 129 -16.74 12.09 5.90
C THR A 129 -16.76 13.62 5.81
N LYS A 130 -17.89 14.21 5.39
CA LYS A 130 -18.07 15.68 5.30
C LYS A 130 -18.17 16.39 6.65
N VAL A 131 -17.81 15.74 7.75
CA VAL A 131 -17.86 16.37 9.07
C VAL A 131 -16.60 17.20 9.25
N VAL A 132 -16.73 18.48 8.92
CA VAL A 132 -15.77 19.53 9.24
C VAL A 132 -15.74 19.65 10.76
N PHE A 133 -14.55 19.48 11.36
CA PHE A 133 -14.31 19.78 12.78
C PHE A 133 -14.54 21.26 13.08
#